data_AF-A0A2G9T8K8-F1
#
_entry.id   AF-A0A2G9T8K8-F1
#
_cell.length_a   1.000
_cell.length_b   1.000
_cell.length_c   1.000
_cell.angle_alpha   90.00
_cell.angle_beta   90.00
_cell.angle_gamma   90.00
#
_symmetry.space_group_name_H-M   'P 1'
#
loop_
_entity.id
_entity.type
_entity.pdbx_description
1 polymer ?
#
loop_
_entity_poly.entity_id
_entity_poly.type
_entity_poly.pdbx_seq_one_letter_code
_entity_poly.pdbx_strand_id
1 'polypeptide(L)' 'VSKGLWKKYGDERIVDTPITEQGFTGLAVGAAFAGLRPICEFMTFNFSMQAIDQMINSAAKTYYMSAGK' A
#
# COMPACT_ATOMS: atom_id res chain seq x y z
N VAL A 1 3.68 13.21 -7.93
CA VAL A 1 4.07 12.23 -8.97
C VAL A 1 2.86 11.70 -9.75
N SER A 2 1.63 11.85 -9.25
CA SER A 2 0.38 11.31 -9.81
C SER A 2 -0.48 12.28 -10.65
N LYS A 3 0.04 13.45 -11.05
CA LYS A 3 -0.76 14.51 -11.71
C LYS A 3 -1.38 14.01 -13.02
N GLY A 4 -2.71 14.02 -13.11
CA GLY A 4 -3.47 13.65 -14.32
C GLY A 4 -3.74 12.14 -14.48
N LEU A 5 -3.21 11.28 -13.61
CA LEU A 5 -3.49 9.83 -13.65
C LEU A 5 -4.95 9.53 -13.27
N TRP A 6 -5.50 10.26 -12.31
CA TRP A 6 -6.90 10.14 -11.91
C TRP A 6 -7.83 10.41 -13.10
N LYS A 7 -7.61 11.50 -13.84
CA LYS A 7 -8.41 11.84 -15.03
C LYS A 7 -8.31 10.78 -16.15
N LYS A 8 -7.20 10.03 -16.21
CA LYS A 8 -6.95 9.01 -17.25
C LYS A 8 -7.52 7.63 -16.89
N TYR A 9 -7.49 7.25 -15.61
CA TYR A 9 -7.81 5.89 -15.16
C TYR A 9 -9.01 5.79 -14.22
N GLY A 10 -9.55 6.92 -13.75
CA GLY A 10 -10.75 6.97 -12.92
C GLY A 10 -10.54 6.50 -11.48
N ASP A 11 -11.65 6.51 -10.74
CA ASP A 11 -11.72 6.22 -9.29
C ASP A 11 -11.41 4.76 -8.95
N GLU A 12 -11.57 3.84 -9.89
CA GLU A 12 -11.26 2.41 -9.67
C GLU A 12 -9.75 2.13 -9.59
N ARG A 13 -8.90 3.06 -10.07
CA ARG A 13 -7.45 2.85 -10.19
C ARG A 13 -6.64 3.82 -9.35
N ILE A 14 -7.15 5.03 -9.13
CA ILE A 14 -6.50 6.07 -8.33
C ILE A 14 -7.46 6.41 -7.21
N VAL A 15 -7.11 5.98 -5.99
CA VAL A 15 -7.97 6.11 -4.80
C VAL A 15 -7.30 7.05 -3.81
N ASP A 16 -8.01 8.10 -3.42
CA ASP A 16 -7.59 8.96 -2.32
C ASP A 16 -7.97 8.31 -0.98
N THR A 17 -7.01 8.20 -0.07
CA THR A 17 -7.19 7.55 1.22
C THR A 17 -7.27 8.57 2.36
N PRO A 18 -7.95 8.27 3.47
CA PRO A 18 -7.87 9.09 4.68
C PRO A 18 -6.41 9.13 5.22
N ILE A 19 -6.12 10.11 6.08
CA ILE A 19 -4.81 10.27 6.74
C ILE A 19 -4.64 9.18 7.80
N THR A 20 -4.33 7.97 7.35
CA THR A 20 -4.13 6.79 8.19
C THR A 20 -3.16 5.84 7.50
N GLU A 21 -1.88 6.09 7.70
CA GLU A 21 -0.76 5.42 7.04
C GLU A 21 -0.77 3.92 7.28
N GLN A 22 -1.01 3.50 8.53
CA GLN A 22 -1.09 2.09 8.87
C GLN A 22 -2.29 1.41 8.17
N GLY A 23 -3.41 2.11 8.04
CA GLY A 23 -4.66 1.60 7.48
C GLY A 23 -4.55 1.34 5.97
N PHE A 24 -4.17 2.35 5.19
CA PHE A 24 -4.04 2.16 3.74
C PHE A 24 -2.86 1.25 3.39
N THR A 25 -1.79 1.23 4.19
CA THR A 25 -0.67 0.30 3.97
C THR A 25 -1.11 -1.14 4.21
N GLY A 26 -1.85 -1.41 5.29
CA GLY A 26 -2.43 -2.73 5.54
C GLY A 26 -3.39 -3.17 4.42
N LEU A 27 -4.23 -2.25 3.94
CA LEU A 27 -5.13 -2.50 2.81
C LEU A 27 -4.37 -2.81 1.53
N ALA A 28 -3.28 -2.08 1.24
CA ALA A 28 -2.42 -2.36 0.10
C ALA A 28 -1.73 -3.73 0.22
N VAL A 29 -1.23 -4.10 1.40
CA VAL A 29 -0.65 -5.44 1.63
C VAL A 29 -1.70 -6.54 1.42
N GLY A 30 -2.90 -6.38 1.96
CA GLY A 30 -4.00 -7.32 1.75
C GLY A 30 -4.43 -7.43 0.28
N ALA A 31 -4.52 -6.31 -0.44
CA ALA A 31 -4.81 -6.30 -1.86
C ALA A 31 -3.71 -7.00 -2.67
N ALA A 32 -2.44 -6.85 -2.28
CA ALA A 32 -1.33 -7.58 -2.88
C ALA A 32 -1.46 -9.10 -2.67
N PHE A 33 -1.89 -9.54 -1.49
CA PHE A 33 -2.17 -10.96 -1.22
C PHE A 33 -3.37 -11.49 -2.01
N ALA A 34 -4.36 -10.65 -2.31
CA ALA A 34 -5.46 -11.01 -3.21
C ALA A 34 -5.07 -11.09 -4.70
N GLY A 35 -3.79 -10.83 -5.04
CA GLY A 35 -3.26 -10.92 -6.40
C GLY A 35 -3.26 -9.60 -7.18
N LEU A 36 -3.68 -8.49 -6.57
CA LEU A 36 -3.55 -7.16 -7.18
C LEU A 36 -2.11 -6.64 -7.06
N ARG A 37 -1.80 -5.57 -7.81
CA ARG A 37 -0.48 -4.88 -7.76
C ARG A 37 -0.66 -3.43 -7.30
N PRO A 38 -0.89 -3.20 -5.99
CA PRO A 38 -1.14 -1.86 -5.47
C PRO A 38 0.16 -1.03 -5.45
N ILE A 39 0.02 0.27 -5.71
CA ILE A 39 1.09 1.25 -5.56
C ILE A 39 0.67 2.18 -4.42
N CYS A 40 1.44 2.15 -3.34
CA CYS A 40 1.16 2.90 -2.12
C CYS A 40 2.04 4.16 -2.07
N GLU A 41 1.45 5.36 -2.02
CA GLU A 41 2.17 6.64 -1.94
C GLU A 41 2.08 7.20 -0.51
N PHE A 42 3.23 7.54 0.08
CA PHE A 42 3.30 8.32 1.30
C PHE A 42 3.64 9.78 0.95
N MET A 43 2.94 10.74 1.57
CA MET A 43 3.21 12.18 1.33
C MET A 43 4.67 12.55 1.64
N THR A 44 5.19 12.05 2.75
CA THR A 44 6.62 12.17 3.14
C THR A 44 7.02 10.90 3.88
N PHE A 45 8.29 10.48 3.74
CA PHE A 45 8.79 9.28 4.40
C PHE A 45 8.74 9.34 5.95
N ASN A 46 8.62 10.53 6.55
CA ASN A 46 8.42 10.65 7.99
C ASN A 46 7.12 9.97 8.47
N PHE A 47 6.08 9.99 7.64
CA PHE A 47 4.80 9.34 7.96
C PHE A 47 4.81 7.83 7.70
N SER A 48 5.77 7.32 6.92
CA SER A 48 5.91 5.87 6.75
C SER A 48 6.27 5.18 8.07
N MET A 49 6.86 5.89 9.04
CA MET A 49 7.16 5.37 10.37
C MET A 49 5.93 4.83 11.10
N GLN A 50 4.76 5.43 10.89
CA GLN A 50 3.49 4.96 11.47
C GLN A 50 3.02 3.64 10.83
N ALA A 51 3.44 3.34 9.60
CA ALA A 51 3.07 2.14 8.86
C ALA A 51 4.19 1.10 8.76
N ILE A 52 5.34 1.32 9.42
CA ILE A 52 6.51 0.42 9.37
C ILE A 52 6.14 -1.01 9.78
N ASP A 53 5.26 -1.17 10.78
CA ASP A 53 4.82 -2.49 11.22
C ASP A 53 4.18 -3.29 10.08
N GLN A 54 3.25 -2.68 9.33
CA GLN A 54 2.63 -3.31 8.16
C GLN A 54 3.64 -3.55 7.03
N MET A 55 4.59 -2.63 6.81
CA MET A 55 5.62 -2.82 5.79
C MET A 55 6.57 -3.99 6.11
N ILE A 56 7.05 -4.09 7.34
CA ILE A 56 8.07 -5.07 7.69
C ILE A 56 7.44 -6.40 8.07
N ASN A 57 6.50 -6.40 9.01
CA ASN A 57 5.96 -7.64 9.55
C ASN A 57 4.94 -8.27 8.59
N SER A 58 4.05 -7.47 8.02
CA SER A 58 3.03 -8.00 7.11
C SER A 58 3.50 -8.11 5.66
N ALA A 59 4.26 -7.16 5.11
CA ALA A 59 4.66 -7.24 3.70
C ALA A 59 5.97 -8.02 3.51
N ALA A 60 7.07 -7.57 4.12
CA ALA A 60 8.41 -8.07 3.82
C ALA A 60 8.63 -9.52 4.28
N LYS A 61 8.15 -9.89 5.47
CA LYS A 61 8.38 -11.22 6.05
C LYS A 61 7.44 -12.29 5.52
N THR A 62 6.28 -11.93 5.01
CA THR A 62 5.23 -12.91 4.69
C THR A 62 5.64 -13.92 3.63
N TYR A 63 6.37 -13.50 2.58
CA TYR A 63 6.87 -14.45 1.57
C TYR A 63 7.76 -15.55 2.17
N TYR A 64 8.59 -15.18 3.15
CA TYR A 64 9.44 -16.14 3.87
C TYR A 64 8.63 -17.01 4.83
N MET A 65 7.71 -16.41 5.59
CA MET A 65 6.88 -17.13 6.58
C MET A 65 5.90 -18.11 5.92
N SER A 66 5.40 -17.78 4.73
CA SER A 66 4.49 -18.64 3.95
C SER A 66 5.22 -19.68 3.10
N ALA A 67 6.52 -19.87 3.30
CA ALA A 67 7.36 -20.83 2.57
C ALA A 67 7.36 -20.63 1.04
N GLY A 68 7.38 -19.38 0.59
CA GLY A 68 7.43 -19.02 -0.84
C GLY A 68 6.07 -19.01 -1.53
N LYS A 69 4.97 -18.93 -0.77
CA LYS A 69 3.60 -18.76 -1.27
C LYS A 69 2.95 -17.47 -0.79
#